data_AF-A0A2U1CU39-F1
#
_entry.id   AF-A0A2U1CU39-F1
#
_cell.length_a   1.000
_cell.length_b   1.000
_cell.length_c   1.000
_cell.angle_alpha   90.00
_cell.angle_beta   90.00
_cell.angle_gamma   90.00
#
_symmetry.space_group_name_H-M   'P 1'
#
loop_
_entity.id
_entity.type
_entity.pdbx_description
1 polymer ?
#
loop_
_entity_poly.entity_id
_entity_poly.type
_entity_poly.pdbx_seq_one_letter_code
_entity_poly.pdbx_strand_id
1 'polypeptide(L)'
;MNIHRGLLYAVTLTAIGLLVGLLLEALDRQVNRAEAASARLVVNQLRAALIVKGAELRLSSHPEHMLQWRGKNPVSLLQKPPRAYQGRCGDSGPAAAKWCFSESGEVRYRTRSRIALAGQERPPETIVAWRVAMDYRDRNGNGTPDKQDRLDGLKLAPVRQKTGGT
;
A
#
# COMPACT_ATOMS: atom_id res chain seq x y z
N MET A 1 -57.79 22.41 -0.58
CA MET A 1 -57.08 21.63 -1.63
C MET A 1 -55.55 21.79 -1.63
N ASN A 2 -54.93 22.40 -0.60
CA ASN A 2 -53.47 22.56 -0.51
C ASN A 2 -52.77 21.55 0.43
N ILE A 3 -53.50 21.02 1.42
CA ILE A 3 -52.96 20.10 2.45
C ILE A 3 -52.56 18.74 1.84
N HIS A 4 -53.37 18.18 0.93
CA HIS A 4 -53.04 16.91 0.25
C HIS A 4 -51.79 17.03 -0.65
N ARG A 5 -51.62 18.17 -1.34
CA ARG A 5 -50.44 18.41 -2.19
C ARG A 5 -49.19 18.54 -1.34
N GLY A 6 -49.25 19.29 -0.22
CA GLY A 6 -48.15 19.39 0.73
C GLY A 6 -47.73 18.05 1.33
N LEU A 7 -48.70 17.18 1.66
CA LEU A 7 -48.41 15.85 2.20
C LEU A 7 -47.73 14.94 1.17
N LEU A 8 -48.19 14.95 -0.09
CA LEU A 8 -47.53 14.21 -1.18
C LEU A 8 -46.09 14.70 -1.41
N TYR A 9 -45.86 16.02 -1.40
CA TYR A 9 -44.50 16.56 -1.51
C TYR A 9 -43.60 16.12 -0.35
N ALA A 10 -44.10 16.19 0.89
CA ALA A 10 -43.33 15.74 2.05
C ALA A 10 -42.95 14.26 1.94
N VAL A 11 -43.90 13.40 1.59
CA VAL A 11 -43.64 11.95 1.40
C VAL A 11 -42.61 11.71 0.30
N THR A 12 -42.72 12.40 -0.84
CA THR A 12 -41.73 12.25 -1.93
C THR A 12 -40.34 12.72 -1.52
N LEU A 13 -40.23 13.85 -0.81
CA LEU A 13 -38.94 14.35 -0.31
C LEU A 13 -38.32 13.39 0.70
N THR A 14 -39.12 12.83 1.61
CA THR A 14 -38.64 11.81 2.56
C THR A 14 -38.17 10.55 1.83
N ALA A 15 -38.94 10.06 0.85
CA ALA A 15 -38.56 8.89 0.06
C ALA A 15 -37.26 9.13 -0.72
N ILE A 16 -37.10 10.30 -1.35
CA ILE A 16 -35.88 10.69 -2.05
C ILE A 16 -34.71 10.76 -1.07
N GLY A 17 -34.89 11.40 0.09
CA GLY A 17 -33.85 11.49 1.12
C GLY A 17 -33.36 10.12 1.59
N LEU A 18 -34.28 9.17 1.82
CA LEU A 18 -33.93 7.80 2.17
C LEU A 18 -33.14 7.09 1.07
N LEU A 19 -33.59 7.20 -0.19
CA LEU A 19 -32.89 6.58 -1.33
C LEU A 19 -31.49 7.16 -1.53
N VAL A 20 -31.34 8.49 -1.41
CA VAL A 20 -30.04 9.16 -1.50
C VAL A 20 -29.12 8.72 -0.35
N GLY A 21 -29.63 8.63 0.88
CA GLY A 21 -28.87 8.13 2.03
C GLY A 21 -28.32 6.72 1.78
N LEU A 22 -29.17 5.79 1.34
CA LEU A 22 -28.77 4.43 1.01
C LEU A 22 -27.74 4.36 -0.12
N LEU A 23 -27.89 5.23 -1.13
CA LEU A 23 -26.95 5.32 -2.24
C LEU A 23 -25.57 5.82 -1.78
N LEU A 24 -25.52 6.85 -0.93
CA LEU A 24 -24.27 7.39 -0.39
C LEU A 24 -23.52 6.34 0.43
N GLU A 25 -24.22 5.60 1.30
CA GLU A 25 -23.59 4.51 2.06
C GLU A 25 -23.05 3.40 1.15
N ALA A 26 -23.78 3.07 0.08
CA ALA A 26 -23.32 2.08 -0.89
C ALA A 26 -22.08 2.55 -1.64
N LEU A 27 -22.02 3.83 -2.01
CA LEU A 27 -20.88 4.45 -2.67
C LEU A 27 -19.64 4.43 -1.78
N ASP A 28 -19.75 4.81 -0.51
CA ASP A 28 -18.62 4.79 0.43
C ASP A 28 -18.00 3.41 0.56
N ARG A 29 -18.84 2.36 0.64
CA ARG A 29 -18.36 0.97 0.66
C ARG A 29 -17.58 0.62 -0.61
N GLN A 30 -18.04 1.05 -1.77
CA GLN A 30 -17.34 0.79 -3.03
C GLN A 30 -16.03 1.56 -3.13
N VAL A 31 -15.99 2.81 -2.69
CA VAL A 31 -14.78 3.63 -2.64
C VAL A 31 -13.72 2.99 -1.75
N ASN A 32 -14.10 2.45 -0.59
CA ASN A 32 -13.18 1.77 0.32
C ASN A 32 -12.63 0.46 -0.27
N ARG A 33 -13.47 -0.30 -0.97
CA ARG A 33 -13.05 -1.51 -1.69
C ARG A 33 -12.08 -1.17 -2.84
N ALA A 34 -12.37 -0.12 -3.59
CA ALA A 34 -11.52 0.34 -4.67
C ALA A 34 -10.14 0.79 -4.16
N GLU A 35 -10.10 1.50 -3.03
CA GLU A 35 -8.84 1.86 -2.37
C GLU A 35 -8.04 0.59 -2.02
N ALA A 36 -8.65 -0.35 -1.30
CA ALA A 36 -7.99 -1.59 -0.91
C ALA A 36 -7.46 -2.39 -2.10
N ALA A 37 -8.26 -2.52 -3.17
CA ALA A 37 -7.87 -3.21 -4.39
C ALA A 37 -6.69 -2.53 -5.09
N SER A 38 -6.76 -1.19 -5.23
CA SER A 38 -5.68 -0.41 -5.86
C SER A 38 -4.36 -0.50 -5.07
N ALA A 39 -4.42 -0.42 -3.75
CA ALA A 39 -3.23 -0.49 -2.90
C ALA A 39 -2.60 -1.89 -2.96
N ARG A 40 -3.42 -2.96 -2.91
CA ARG A 40 -2.96 -4.34 -3.06
C ARG A 40 -2.30 -4.58 -4.41
N LEU A 41 -2.88 -4.03 -5.48
CA LEU A 41 -2.32 -4.15 -6.83
C LEU A 41 -0.91 -3.56 -6.90
N VAL A 42 -0.72 -2.34 -6.37
CA VAL A 42 0.60 -1.69 -6.33
C VAL A 42 1.61 -2.53 -5.55
N VAL A 43 1.25 -3.02 -4.36
CA VAL A 43 2.13 -3.89 -3.56
C VAL A 43 2.51 -5.15 -4.32
N ASN A 44 1.56 -5.78 -5.02
CA ASN A 44 1.82 -6.99 -5.80
C ASN A 44 2.72 -6.73 -7.01
N GLN A 45 2.54 -5.60 -7.71
CA GLN A 45 3.41 -5.17 -8.80
C GLN A 45 4.85 -4.96 -8.30
N LEU A 46 5.03 -4.28 -7.16
CA LEU A 46 6.36 -4.10 -6.56
C LEU A 46 7.01 -5.44 -6.18
N ARG A 47 6.25 -6.37 -5.59
CA ARG A 47 6.75 -7.72 -5.28
C ARG A 47 7.18 -8.47 -6.54
N ALA A 48 6.36 -8.46 -7.58
CA ALA A 48 6.68 -9.11 -8.84
C ALA A 48 7.94 -8.52 -9.48
N ALA A 49 8.06 -7.19 -9.50
CA ALA A 49 9.23 -6.50 -10.02
C ALA A 49 10.52 -6.86 -9.25
N LEU A 50 10.44 -6.98 -7.92
CA LEU A 50 11.57 -7.40 -7.09
C LEU A 50 11.96 -8.87 -7.31
N ILE A 51 10.98 -9.77 -7.50
CA ILE A 51 11.25 -11.18 -7.82
C ILE A 51 12.00 -11.28 -9.16
N VAL A 52 11.53 -10.57 -10.19
CA VAL A 52 12.20 -10.51 -11.50
C VAL A 52 13.60 -9.93 -11.36
N LYS A 53 13.76 -8.81 -10.65
CA LYS A 53 15.08 -8.19 -10.46
C LYS A 53 16.03 -9.09 -9.67
N GLY A 54 15.53 -9.80 -8.65
CA GLY A 54 16.30 -10.77 -7.89
C GLY A 54 16.74 -11.97 -8.75
N ALA A 55 15.91 -12.43 -9.68
CA ALA A 55 16.29 -13.47 -10.64
C ALA A 55 17.35 -12.97 -11.64
N GLU A 56 17.19 -11.76 -12.17
CA GLU A 56 18.17 -11.13 -13.07
C GLU A 56 19.55 -11.02 -12.40
N LEU A 57 19.62 -10.51 -11.16
CA LEU A 57 20.88 -10.38 -10.43
C LEU A 57 21.57 -11.72 -10.15
N ARG A 58 20.79 -12.79 -9.92
CA ARG A 58 21.33 -14.16 -9.75
C ARG A 58 21.89 -14.71 -11.06
N LEU A 59 21.20 -14.50 -12.19
CA LEU A 59 21.62 -14.97 -13.50
C LEU A 59 22.84 -14.21 -14.02
N SER A 60 22.91 -12.90 -13.76
CA SER A 60 24.02 -12.06 -14.18
C SER A 60 25.33 -12.32 -13.43
N SER A 61 25.40 -13.32 -12.55
CA SER A 61 26.59 -13.65 -11.73
C SER A 61 27.08 -12.51 -10.82
N HIS A 62 26.21 -11.55 -10.49
CA HIS A 62 26.49 -10.46 -9.54
C HIS A 62 25.55 -10.51 -8.31
N PRO A 63 25.50 -11.63 -7.56
CA PRO A 63 24.64 -11.74 -6.37
C PRO A 63 24.99 -10.69 -5.30
N GLU A 64 26.23 -10.21 -5.25
CA GLU A 64 26.68 -9.14 -4.36
C GLU A 64 26.01 -7.79 -4.64
N HIS A 65 25.52 -7.55 -5.86
CA HIS A 65 24.75 -6.34 -6.18
C HIS A 65 23.35 -6.35 -5.55
N MET A 66 22.87 -7.51 -5.10
CA MET A 66 21.58 -7.62 -4.40
C MET A 66 21.58 -6.85 -3.07
N LEU A 67 22.73 -6.76 -2.39
CA LEU A 67 22.93 -5.95 -1.19
C LEU A 67 22.72 -4.46 -1.47
N GLN A 68 23.08 -3.99 -2.67
CA GLN A 68 22.95 -2.58 -3.07
C GLN A 68 21.51 -2.16 -3.31
N TRP A 69 20.59 -3.13 -3.50
CA TRP A 69 19.16 -2.89 -3.66
C TRP A 69 18.43 -2.68 -2.34
N ARG A 70 19.07 -3.01 -1.21
CA ARG A 70 18.49 -2.75 0.12
C ARG A 70 18.27 -1.26 0.31
N GLY A 71 17.01 -0.89 0.57
CA GLY A 71 16.63 0.52 0.73
C GLY A 71 16.64 1.35 -0.55
N LYS A 72 16.75 0.74 -1.75
CA LYS A 72 16.47 1.42 -3.01
C LYS A 72 14.97 1.55 -3.23
N ASN A 73 14.58 2.51 -4.06
CA ASN A 73 13.18 2.73 -4.40
C ASN A 73 12.69 1.63 -5.36
N PRO A 74 11.82 0.71 -4.94
CA PRO A 74 11.32 -0.34 -5.82
C PRO A 74 10.34 0.18 -6.87
N VAL A 75 9.83 1.42 -6.74
CA VAL A 75 8.96 2.02 -7.77
C VAL A 75 9.73 2.27 -9.07
N SER A 76 11.05 2.45 -9.02
CA SER A 76 11.88 2.61 -10.23
C SER A 76 11.98 1.32 -11.06
N LEU A 77 11.60 0.17 -10.50
CA LEU A 77 11.53 -1.09 -11.23
C LEU A 77 10.24 -1.22 -12.06
N LEU A 78 9.24 -0.37 -11.80
CA LEU A 78 7.99 -0.39 -12.55
C LEU A 78 8.14 0.41 -13.84
N GLN A 79 7.54 -0.08 -14.93
CA GLN A 79 7.53 0.63 -16.21
C GLN A 79 6.87 2.02 -16.11
N LYS A 80 5.85 2.14 -15.26
CA LYS A 80 5.18 3.40 -14.95
C LYS A 80 4.95 3.48 -13.44
N PRO A 81 5.21 4.62 -12.80
CA PRO A 81 4.90 4.79 -11.40
C PRO A 81 3.38 4.68 -11.18
N PRO A 82 2.92 4.20 -10.01
CA PRO A 82 1.51 4.20 -9.66
C PRO A 82 0.92 5.62 -9.78
N ARG A 83 -0.32 5.73 -10.27
CA ARG A 83 -0.99 7.04 -10.44
C ARG A 83 -1.04 7.89 -9.16
N ALA A 84 -1.03 7.24 -8.00
CA ALA A 84 -1.05 7.86 -6.69
C ALA A 84 0.35 8.07 -6.08
N TYR A 85 1.42 7.92 -6.84
CA TYR A 85 2.79 8.13 -6.37
C TYR A 85 3.21 9.59 -6.45
N GLN A 86 3.63 10.15 -5.31
CA GLN A 86 4.00 11.56 -5.13
C GLN A 86 5.51 11.79 -5.22
N GLY A 87 6.33 10.74 -5.36
CA GLY A 87 7.79 10.87 -5.34
C GLY A 87 8.36 10.74 -3.92
N ARG A 88 9.27 11.66 -3.55
CA ARG A 88 9.91 11.65 -2.23
C ARG A 88 8.89 12.00 -1.13
N CYS A 89 8.95 11.30 0.00
CA CYS A 89 8.13 11.64 1.16
C CYS A 89 8.56 12.99 1.76
N GLY A 90 7.60 13.85 2.09
CA GLY A 90 7.83 14.99 2.98
C GLY A 90 7.84 14.57 4.45
N ASP A 91 8.00 15.54 5.35
CA ASP A 91 8.15 15.32 6.80
C ASP A 91 6.99 14.55 7.42
N SER A 92 5.76 14.84 6.97
CA SER A 92 4.56 14.16 7.46
C SER A 92 4.31 12.81 6.77
N GLY A 93 5.03 12.47 5.71
CA GLY A 93 4.77 11.30 4.86
C GLY A 93 3.84 11.58 3.68
N PRO A 94 3.23 10.55 3.07
CA PRO A 94 2.37 10.72 1.89
C PRO A 94 0.99 11.25 2.30
N ALA A 95 0.30 11.94 1.39
CA ALA A 95 -1.10 12.31 1.61
C ALA A 95 -2.03 11.08 1.61
N ALA A 96 -3.28 11.25 2.06
CA ALA A 96 -4.27 10.17 2.11
C ALA A 96 -4.49 9.53 0.72
N ALA A 97 -4.50 8.19 0.68
CA ALA A 97 -4.52 7.37 -0.51
C ALA A 97 -3.38 7.65 -1.52
N LYS A 98 -2.21 8.08 -1.03
CA LYS A 98 -1.02 8.34 -1.85
C LYS A 98 0.19 7.54 -1.38
N TRP A 99 1.14 7.40 -2.30
CA TRP A 99 2.40 6.69 -2.11
C TRP A 99 3.57 7.67 -2.16
N CYS A 100 4.60 7.44 -1.35
CA CYS A 100 5.87 8.15 -1.45
C CYS A 100 7.03 7.25 -1.07
N PHE A 101 8.25 7.67 -1.38
CA PHE A 101 9.49 6.99 -1.00
C PHE A 101 10.29 7.84 0.00
N SER A 102 10.60 7.29 1.16
CA SER A 102 11.36 7.97 2.21
C SER A 102 12.86 7.84 1.98
N GLU A 103 13.63 8.77 2.56
CA GLU A 103 15.09 8.69 2.56
C GLU A 103 15.62 7.51 3.38
N SER A 104 14.82 7.01 4.33
CA SER A 104 15.10 5.76 5.07
C SER A 104 14.92 4.49 4.22
N GLY A 105 14.68 4.62 2.91
CA GLY A 105 14.57 3.50 1.98
C GLY A 105 13.23 2.77 2.06
N GLU A 106 12.16 3.46 2.46
CA GLU A 106 10.83 2.87 2.63
C GLU A 106 9.86 3.41 1.59
N VAL A 107 9.08 2.53 0.99
CA VAL A 107 7.87 2.93 0.28
C VAL A 107 6.76 3.03 1.30
N ARG A 108 6.15 4.20 1.41
CA ARG A 108 5.07 4.50 2.35
C ARG A 108 3.78 4.75 1.60
N TYR A 109 2.68 4.28 2.17
CA TYR A 109 1.32 4.54 1.73
C TYR A 109 0.51 5.05 2.91
N ARG A 110 -0.33 6.07 2.74
CA ARG A 110 -1.29 6.47 3.77
C ARG A 110 -2.69 6.03 3.36
N THR A 111 -3.35 5.26 4.21
CA THR A 111 -4.75 4.87 3.99
C THR A 111 -5.66 6.09 4.14
N ARG A 112 -6.64 6.26 3.27
CA ARG A 112 -7.71 7.26 3.45
C ARG A 112 -8.89 6.63 4.20
N SER A 113 -9.22 5.39 3.89
CA SER A 113 -10.32 4.66 4.50
C SER A 113 -9.83 3.46 5.30
N ARG A 114 -10.73 2.90 6.11
CA ARG A 114 -10.52 1.61 6.76
C ARG A 114 -10.42 0.51 5.70
N ILE A 115 -9.23 -0.07 5.53
CA ILE A 115 -8.97 -1.08 4.49
C ILE A 115 -8.19 -2.27 5.03
N ALA A 116 -8.42 -3.45 4.47
CA ALA A 116 -7.58 -4.61 4.73
C ALA A 116 -6.37 -4.63 3.77
N LEU A 117 -5.16 -4.47 4.30
CA LEU A 117 -3.93 -4.44 3.52
C LEU A 117 -2.85 -5.33 4.15
N ALA A 118 -2.24 -6.19 3.34
CA ALA A 118 -1.28 -7.20 3.79
C ALA A 118 -1.83 -8.11 4.93
N GLY A 119 -3.11 -8.51 4.84
CA GLY A 119 -3.75 -9.39 5.82
C GLY A 119 -4.11 -8.73 7.15
N GLN A 120 -3.88 -7.42 7.29
CA GLN A 120 -4.24 -6.67 8.50
C GLN A 120 -5.23 -5.56 8.15
N GLU A 121 -6.20 -5.34 9.03
CA GLU A 121 -7.08 -4.18 8.94
C GLU A 121 -6.31 -2.93 9.34
N ARG A 122 -6.41 -1.88 8.52
CA ARG A 122 -5.74 -0.60 8.72
C ARG A 122 -6.80 0.47 8.92
N PRO A 123 -6.76 1.20 10.05
CA PRO A 123 -7.61 2.37 10.26
C PRO A 123 -7.34 3.45 9.21
N PRO A 124 -8.28 4.40 9.00
CA PRO A 124 -8.04 5.62 8.24
C PRO A 124 -6.79 6.36 8.72
N GLU A 125 -6.15 7.12 7.82
CA GLU A 125 -4.95 7.94 8.07
C GLU A 125 -3.73 7.17 8.62
N THR A 126 -3.75 5.85 8.58
CA THR A 126 -2.61 5.00 8.94
C THR A 126 -1.60 4.99 7.81
N ILE A 127 -0.37 5.39 8.11
CA ILE A 127 0.76 5.14 7.21
C ILE A 127 1.06 3.65 7.27
N VAL A 128 1.42 3.02 6.15
CA VAL A 128 1.95 1.66 6.08
C VAL A 128 3.23 1.74 5.26
N ALA A 129 4.27 1.07 5.73
CA ALA A 129 5.60 1.17 5.13
C ALA A 129 6.15 -0.20 4.76
N TRP A 130 6.84 -0.26 3.63
CA TRP A 130 7.58 -1.44 3.18
C TRP A 130 8.99 -1.05 2.78
N ARG A 131 9.92 -1.98 2.94
CA ARG A 131 11.32 -1.82 2.51
C ARG A 131 11.73 -3.01 1.67
N VAL A 132 12.59 -2.76 0.69
CA VAL A 132 13.29 -3.83 -0.04
C VAL A 132 14.24 -4.52 0.92
N ALA A 133 13.99 -5.81 1.15
CA ALA A 133 14.81 -6.68 1.96
C ALA A 133 15.35 -7.83 1.09
N MET A 134 16.46 -8.41 1.51
CA MET A 134 16.96 -9.63 0.88
C MET A 134 16.15 -10.82 1.39
N ASP A 135 15.87 -11.75 0.51
CA ASP A 135 15.42 -13.08 0.85
C ASP A 135 16.63 -13.99 0.82
N TYR A 136 16.93 -14.60 1.96
CA TYR A 136 18.09 -15.44 2.15
C TYR A 136 17.70 -16.67 2.94
N ARG A 137 18.34 -17.79 2.62
CA ARG A 137 18.27 -18.99 3.43
C ARG A 137 19.39 -18.93 4.45
N ASP A 138 19.01 -18.59 5.67
CA ASP A 138 19.86 -18.62 6.85
C ASP A 138 20.36 -20.05 7.10
N ARG A 139 21.63 -20.29 6.80
CA ARG A 139 22.25 -21.61 6.93
C ARG A 139 22.87 -21.83 8.30
N ASN A 140 23.14 -20.76 9.05
CA ASN A 140 23.81 -20.82 10.35
C ASN A 140 22.92 -20.42 11.53
N GLY A 141 21.68 -20.03 11.26
CA GLY A 141 20.64 -19.72 12.25
C GLY A 141 20.83 -18.37 12.95
N ASN A 142 21.63 -17.45 12.41
CA ASN A 142 21.98 -16.19 13.09
C ASN A 142 20.96 -15.05 12.87
N GLY A 143 19.98 -15.23 11.98
CA GLY A 143 18.94 -14.23 11.71
C GLY A 143 19.43 -12.97 10.99
N THR A 144 20.63 -13.00 10.41
CA THR A 144 21.22 -11.89 9.64
C THR A 144 21.83 -12.39 8.33
N PRO A 145 21.58 -11.71 7.20
CA PRO A 145 22.16 -12.15 5.94
C PRO A 145 23.69 -11.98 5.96
N ASP A 146 24.42 -13.07 5.76
CA ASP A 146 25.87 -13.08 5.71
C ASP A 146 26.41 -13.70 4.41
N LYS A 147 27.74 -13.74 4.26
CA LYS A 147 28.41 -14.20 3.04
C LYS A 147 28.25 -15.72 2.80
N GLN A 148 27.86 -16.48 3.82
CA GLN A 148 27.74 -17.94 3.76
C GLN A 148 26.31 -18.38 3.46
N ASP A 149 25.34 -17.49 3.73
CA ASP A 149 23.95 -17.66 3.36
C ASP A 149 23.71 -17.58 1.86
N ARG A 150 22.77 -18.41 1.40
CA ARG A 150 22.35 -18.36 0.00
C ARG A 150 21.35 -17.24 -0.18
N LEU A 151 21.73 -16.20 -0.93
CA LEU A 151 20.82 -15.17 -1.40
C LEU A 151 19.84 -15.78 -2.41
N ASP A 152 18.58 -15.93 -1.98
CA ASP A 152 17.52 -16.53 -2.79
C ASP A 152 16.80 -15.46 -3.65
N GLY A 153 16.79 -14.19 -3.23
CA GLY A 153 16.25 -13.09 -4.03
C GLY A 153 16.02 -11.77 -3.28
N LEU A 154 15.21 -10.90 -3.88
CA LEU A 154 14.72 -9.65 -3.27
C LEU A 154 13.24 -9.79 -2.91
N LYS A 155 12.86 -9.26 -1.76
CA LYS A 155 11.47 -9.23 -1.29
C LYS A 155 11.05 -7.88 -0.75
N LEU A 156 9.75 -7.61 -0.80
CA LEU A 156 9.15 -6.43 -0.19
C LEU A 156 8.65 -6.80 1.22
N ALA A 157 9.37 -6.35 2.25
CA ALA A 157 9.05 -6.65 3.64
C ALA A 157 8.31 -5.49 4.32
N PRO A 158 7.26 -5.76 5.13
CA PRO A 158 6.61 -4.71 5.92
C PRO A 158 7.58 -4.19 6.99
N VAL A 159 7.66 -2.88 7.15
CA VAL A 159 8.37 -2.26 8.27
C VAL A 159 7.41 -2.28 9.45
N ARG A 160 7.75 -3.00 10.52
CA ARG A 160 6.96 -2.95 11.76
C ARG A 160 6.92 -1.49 12.22
N GLN A 161 5.73 -0.93 12.27
CA GLN A 161 5.55 0.38 12.87
C GLN A 161 5.70 0.21 14.38
N LYS A 162 6.65 0.92 14.98
CA LYS A 162 6.55 1.21 16.41
C LYS A 162 5.27 2.01 16.57
N THR A 163 4.25 1.41 17.15
CA THR A 163 3.07 2.12 17.64
C THR A 163 3.60 3.19 18.59
N GLY A 164 3.57 4.45 18.15
CA GLY A 164 3.85 5.58 19.04
C GLY A 164 2.73 5.62 20.06
N GLY A 165 2.99 5.06 21.24
CA GLY A 165 2.20 5.33 22.43
C GLY A 165 2.42 6.77 22.81
N THR A 166 1.32 7.52 22.79
CA THR A 166 1.09 8.74 23.59
C THR A 166 1.55 8.57 25.02
#